data_AF-A0A3C1P8T4-F1
#
_entry.id   AF-A0A3C1P8T4-F1
#
_cell.length_a   1.000
_cell.length_b   1.000
_cell.length_c   1.000
_cell.angle_alpha   90.00
_cell.angle_beta   90.00
_cell.angle_gamma   90.00
#
_symmetry.space_group_name_H-M   'P 1'
#
loop_
_entity.id
_entity.type
_entity.pdbx_description
1 polymer ?
#
loop_
_entity_poly.entity_id
_entity_poly.type
_entity_poly.pdbx_seq_one_letter_code
_entity_poly.pdbx_strand_id
1 'polypeptide(L)'
;LLSTSIDTLKDDHPQEYLQWRDRFRRDTLALQLIQKFPNFSAKINYLLILPECYERHQHSLKTLQLPKVTNSSVLEVKILVALYSAFGIAVAAAFEGDLERAIKIKPSGISPKTEAERFAQGFLSYSEGYYYLQQNRWKQAVSVLKLVKHEFPANSEWFNQIDRLCKNQRNIISNIDEQLSFAEFWYELLNSPESRSYLIEHKTEKIRQNLVNKTINSAQALQQLKELQKIDAHHSIIIDLINRIEYTTVAEEIDQLWKNGKFEQAVSRAKNSNNNELKFQIGKICLEVFAEGFNQHNLSFEDLYNFSRWAYELLPQESDIKEIYQMGQELNEIHKLMKKDLYEDAVRRAKSCQYDPVRRYLAEHFIIALMKGAESRQLPHELIMQLARFAYQLCPHEPAFKPIFSQLGIIYY
;
A
#
# COMPACT_ATOMS: atom_id res chain seq x y z
N LEU A 1 -43.97 14.55 -42.08
CA LEU A 1 -45.40 14.83 -41.88
C LEU A 1 -45.77 14.74 -40.39
N LEU A 2 -45.85 13.57 -39.76
CA LEU A 2 -46.27 13.48 -38.35
C LEU A 2 -45.34 14.23 -37.35
N SER A 3 -44.02 14.08 -37.48
CA SER A 3 -43.06 14.85 -36.65
C SER A 3 -43.29 16.36 -36.79
N THR A 4 -43.43 16.84 -38.04
CA THR A 4 -43.64 18.26 -38.35
C THR A 4 -44.94 18.80 -37.75
N SER A 5 -46.00 17.98 -37.72
CA SER A 5 -47.27 18.34 -37.07
C SER A 5 -47.20 18.33 -35.55
N ILE A 6 -46.34 17.50 -34.94
CA ILE A 6 -46.10 17.57 -33.50
C ILE A 6 -45.34 18.86 -33.16
N ASP A 7 -44.35 19.22 -33.98
CA ASP A 7 -43.50 20.40 -33.74
C ASP A 7 -44.27 21.73 -33.73
N THR A 8 -45.47 21.82 -34.32
CA THR A 8 -46.31 23.03 -34.24
C THR A 8 -46.87 23.27 -32.84
N LEU A 9 -46.92 22.26 -31.97
CA LEU A 9 -47.43 22.38 -30.61
C LEU A 9 -46.38 22.91 -29.61
N LYS A 10 -45.12 23.05 -30.04
CA LYS A 10 -43.98 23.29 -29.16
C LYS A 10 -44.11 24.56 -28.33
N ASP A 11 -44.57 25.64 -28.95
CA ASP A 11 -44.62 26.97 -28.34
C ASP A 11 -45.95 27.21 -27.60
N ASP A 12 -47.07 26.75 -28.18
CA ASP A 12 -48.42 26.99 -27.64
C ASP A 12 -48.83 25.98 -26.56
N HIS A 13 -48.40 24.72 -26.68
CA HIS A 13 -48.79 23.60 -25.81
C HIS A 13 -47.60 22.70 -25.46
N PRO A 14 -46.60 23.20 -24.71
CA PRO A 14 -45.33 22.52 -24.49
C PRO A 14 -45.45 21.15 -23.79
N GLN A 15 -46.44 20.97 -22.91
CA GLN A 15 -46.66 19.68 -22.25
C GLN A 15 -47.24 18.64 -23.22
N GLU A 16 -48.20 19.03 -24.05
CA GLU A 16 -48.78 18.15 -25.07
C GLU A 16 -47.74 17.81 -26.13
N TYR A 17 -46.95 18.80 -26.56
CA TYR A 17 -45.80 18.60 -27.45
C TYR A 17 -44.89 17.48 -26.94
N LEU A 18 -44.46 17.56 -25.68
CA LEU A 18 -43.56 16.58 -25.09
C LEU A 18 -44.20 15.18 -25.02
N GLN A 19 -45.48 15.07 -24.67
CA GLN A 19 -46.19 13.78 -24.63
C GLN A 19 -46.30 13.15 -26.02
N TRP A 20 -46.66 13.93 -27.04
CA TRP A 20 -46.74 13.43 -28.41
C TRP A 20 -45.38 13.06 -28.96
N ARG A 21 -44.35 13.86 -28.67
CA ARG A 21 -42.97 13.61 -29.08
C ARG A 21 -42.44 12.30 -28.51
N ASP A 22 -42.71 12.04 -27.23
CA ASP A 22 -42.31 10.83 -26.54
C ASP A 22 -43.00 9.56 -27.07
N ARG A 23 -44.31 9.63 -27.37
CA ARG A 23 -45.03 8.52 -28.00
C ARG A 23 -44.52 8.26 -29.41
N PHE A 24 -44.33 9.33 -30.19
CA PHE A 24 -43.78 9.25 -31.54
C PHE A 24 -42.37 8.63 -31.55
N ARG A 25 -41.52 9.03 -30.61
CA ARG A 25 -40.18 8.46 -30.39
C ARG A 25 -40.27 6.94 -30.20
N ARG A 26 -41.09 6.48 -29.24
CA ARG A 26 -41.26 5.04 -28.95
C ARG A 26 -41.67 4.24 -30.18
N ASP A 27 -42.70 4.69 -30.89
CA ASP A 27 -43.23 3.94 -32.03
C ASP A 27 -42.29 3.97 -33.24
N THR A 28 -41.57 5.08 -33.45
CA THR A 28 -40.54 5.18 -34.49
C THR A 28 -39.37 4.25 -34.20
N LEU A 29 -38.89 4.22 -32.95
CA LEU A 29 -37.85 3.30 -32.52
C LEU A 29 -38.30 1.84 -32.67
N ALA A 30 -39.54 1.52 -32.27
CA ALA A 30 -40.09 0.18 -32.45
C ALA A 30 -40.08 -0.23 -33.93
N LEU A 31 -40.52 0.65 -34.85
CA LEU A 31 -40.49 0.40 -36.29
C LEU A 31 -39.07 0.12 -36.80
N GLN A 32 -38.09 0.93 -36.39
CA GLN A 32 -36.68 0.73 -36.77
C GLN A 32 -36.14 -0.62 -36.29
N LEU A 33 -36.41 -0.97 -35.03
CA LEU A 33 -35.98 -2.25 -34.46
C LEU A 33 -36.71 -3.45 -35.07
N ILE A 34 -37.99 -3.30 -35.43
CA ILE A 34 -38.77 -4.33 -36.14
C ILE A 34 -38.21 -4.57 -37.54
N GLN A 35 -37.78 -3.52 -38.26
CA GLN A 35 -37.11 -3.67 -39.55
C GLN A 35 -35.81 -4.49 -39.43
N LYS A 36 -35.05 -4.25 -38.35
CA LYS A 36 -33.81 -5.00 -38.06
C LYS A 36 -34.08 -6.42 -37.55
N PHE A 37 -35.15 -6.62 -36.77
CA PHE A 37 -35.51 -7.87 -36.10
C PHE A 37 -36.98 -8.26 -36.34
N PRO A 38 -37.37 -8.61 -37.57
CA PRO A 38 -38.78 -8.81 -37.95
C PRO A 38 -39.45 -9.99 -37.24
N ASN A 39 -38.67 -10.95 -36.73
CA ASN A 39 -39.18 -12.10 -35.98
C ASN A 39 -39.58 -11.74 -34.53
N PHE A 40 -39.19 -10.56 -34.05
CA PHE A 40 -39.47 -10.06 -32.69
C PHE A 40 -40.51 -8.93 -32.70
N SER A 41 -41.26 -8.77 -33.78
CA SER A 41 -42.36 -7.82 -33.85
C SER A 41 -43.66 -8.40 -33.30
N ALA A 42 -44.47 -7.59 -32.63
CA ALA A 42 -45.82 -7.97 -32.23
C ALA A 42 -46.76 -7.97 -33.44
N LYS A 43 -47.36 -9.13 -33.78
CA LYS A 43 -48.26 -9.27 -34.94
C LYS A 43 -49.57 -9.98 -34.57
N ILE A 44 -50.65 -9.57 -35.22
CA ILE A 44 -51.90 -10.33 -35.29
C ILE A 44 -52.16 -10.63 -36.77
N ASN A 45 -52.17 -11.91 -37.13
CA ASN A 45 -52.14 -12.34 -38.52
C ASN A 45 -50.96 -11.67 -39.27
N TYR A 46 -51.25 -10.87 -40.28
CA TYR A 46 -50.27 -10.12 -41.07
C TYR A 46 -50.12 -8.65 -40.64
N LEU A 47 -50.85 -8.22 -39.61
CA LEU A 47 -50.84 -6.83 -39.14
C LEU A 47 -49.80 -6.63 -38.06
N LEU A 48 -48.92 -5.66 -38.28
CA LEU A 48 -47.96 -5.18 -37.29
C LEU A 48 -48.68 -4.32 -36.24
N ILE A 49 -48.48 -4.63 -34.97
CA ILE A 49 -49.03 -3.85 -33.86
C ILE A 49 -47.90 -3.06 -33.21
N LEU A 50 -47.99 -1.73 -33.26
CA LEU A 50 -47.02 -0.84 -32.60
C LEU A 50 -47.33 -0.66 -31.11
N PRO A 51 -46.34 -0.25 -30.29
CA PRO A 51 -46.51 -0.08 -28.85
C PRO A 51 -47.69 0.82 -28.45
N GLU A 52 -47.92 1.96 -29.11
CA GLU A 52 -49.07 2.84 -28.81
C GLU A 52 -50.41 2.13 -29.04
N CYS A 53 -50.53 1.37 -30.14
CA CYS A 53 -51.75 0.62 -30.44
C CYS A 53 -51.98 -0.49 -29.40
N TYR A 54 -50.91 -1.17 -29.02
CA TYR A 54 -50.96 -2.20 -27.97
C TYR A 54 -51.43 -1.63 -26.64
N GLU A 55 -50.87 -0.50 -26.21
CA GLU A 55 -51.21 0.17 -24.95
C GLU A 55 -52.69 0.61 -24.92
N ARG A 56 -53.17 1.27 -25.99
CA ARG A 56 -54.56 1.76 -26.07
C ARG A 56 -55.60 0.64 -26.10
N HIS A 57 -55.26 -0.49 -26.72
CA HIS A 57 -56.20 -1.58 -26.98
C HIS A 57 -55.85 -2.87 -26.23
N GLN A 58 -55.05 -2.79 -25.16
CA GLN A 58 -54.53 -3.96 -24.44
C GLN A 58 -55.66 -4.93 -24.01
N HIS A 59 -56.82 -4.40 -23.60
CA HIS A 59 -57.97 -5.20 -23.21
C HIS A 59 -58.62 -5.97 -24.37
N SER A 60 -58.57 -5.43 -25.59
CA SER A 60 -59.10 -6.04 -26.81
C SER A 60 -58.09 -6.96 -27.49
N LEU A 61 -56.79 -6.74 -27.25
CA LEU A 61 -55.67 -7.49 -27.84
C LEU A 61 -55.14 -8.61 -26.93
N LYS A 62 -55.96 -9.15 -26.03
CA LYS A 62 -55.54 -10.17 -25.03
C LYS A 62 -54.89 -11.42 -25.64
N THR A 63 -55.17 -11.74 -26.90
CA THR A 63 -54.60 -12.88 -27.61
C THR A 63 -53.21 -12.61 -28.20
N LEU A 64 -52.78 -11.33 -28.26
CA LEU A 64 -51.47 -10.95 -28.77
C LEU A 64 -50.39 -11.39 -27.78
N GLN A 65 -49.62 -12.41 -28.16
CA GLN A 65 -48.42 -12.79 -27.43
C GLN A 65 -47.25 -11.95 -27.91
N LEU A 66 -46.70 -11.15 -27.00
CA LEU A 66 -45.45 -10.44 -27.25
C LEU A 66 -44.30 -11.45 -27.34
N PRO A 67 -43.35 -11.25 -28.26
CA PRO A 67 -42.14 -12.07 -28.34
C PRO A 67 -41.42 -12.12 -26.99
N LYS A 68 -41.01 -13.32 -26.60
CA LYS A 68 -40.25 -13.52 -25.36
C LYS A 68 -38.78 -13.24 -25.63
N VAL A 69 -38.18 -12.44 -24.76
CA VAL A 69 -36.73 -12.27 -24.69
C VAL A 69 -36.16 -13.29 -23.72
N THR A 70 -34.93 -13.68 -23.97
CA THR A 70 -34.11 -14.48 -23.06
C THR A 70 -32.88 -13.67 -22.67
N ASN A 71 -32.16 -14.12 -21.64
CA ASN A 71 -30.89 -13.52 -21.25
C ASN A 71 -29.86 -13.46 -22.40
N SER A 72 -29.91 -14.40 -23.34
CA SER A 72 -29.05 -14.47 -24.53
C SER A 72 -29.47 -13.56 -25.69
N SER A 73 -30.62 -12.89 -25.59
CA SER A 73 -31.07 -11.94 -26.61
C SER A 73 -30.15 -10.72 -26.66
N VAL A 74 -29.86 -10.22 -27.86
CA VAL A 74 -29.11 -8.97 -28.04
C VAL A 74 -29.88 -7.78 -27.44
N LEU A 75 -29.16 -6.73 -27.04
CA LEU A 75 -29.71 -5.57 -26.33
C LEU A 75 -30.91 -4.98 -27.09
N GLU A 76 -30.80 -4.78 -28.40
CA GLU A 76 -31.86 -4.15 -29.18
C GLU A 76 -33.15 -4.97 -29.23
N VAL A 77 -33.08 -6.29 -29.15
CA VAL A 77 -34.26 -7.15 -29.06
C VAL A 77 -34.92 -7.01 -27.69
N LYS A 78 -34.12 -6.94 -26.62
CA LYS A 78 -34.63 -6.68 -25.25
C LYS A 78 -35.30 -5.30 -25.17
N ILE A 79 -34.71 -4.29 -25.80
CA ILE A 79 -35.28 -2.95 -25.93
C ILE A 79 -36.60 -3.02 -26.67
N LEU A 80 -36.66 -3.64 -27.86
CA LEU A 80 -37.89 -3.74 -28.66
C LEU A 80 -39.06 -4.31 -27.86
N VAL A 81 -38.86 -5.41 -27.13
CA VAL A 81 -39.92 -5.99 -26.31
C VAL A 81 -40.30 -5.08 -25.13
N ALA A 82 -39.32 -4.43 -24.50
CA ALA A 82 -39.57 -3.47 -23.42
C ALA A 82 -40.39 -2.25 -23.86
N LEU A 83 -40.36 -1.86 -25.14
CA LEU A 83 -41.17 -0.75 -25.67
C LEU A 83 -42.68 -0.99 -25.51
N TYR A 84 -43.13 -2.24 -25.46
CA TYR A 84 -44.55 -2.60 -25.28
C TYR A 84 -45.00 -2.59 -23.82
N SER A 85 -44.15 -2.16 -22.88
CA SER A 85 -44.48 -2.06 -21.46
C SER A 85 -44.81 -0.63 -21.03
N ALA A 86 -45.30 -0.47 -19.79
CA ALA A 86 -45.48 0.85 -19.17
C ALA A 86 -44.18 1.68 -19.09
N PHE A 87 -43.02 1.03 -19.15
CA PHE A 87 -41.71 1.68 -19.16
C PHE A 87 -41.27 2.11 -20.57
N GLY A 88 -41.98 1.68 -21.61
CA GLY A 88 -41.51 1.75 -23.00
C GLY A 88 -41.17 3.15 -23.50
N ILE A 89 -41.91 4.16 -23.04
CA ILE A 89 -41.63 5.56 -23.41
C ILE A 89 -40.29 6.03 -22.82
N ALA A 90 -40.05 5.75 -21.53
CA ALA A 90 -38.78 6.08 -20.87
C ALA A 90 -37.62 5.26 -21.47
N VAL A 91 -37.84 3.98 -21.79
CA VAL A 91 -36.85 3.12 -22.44
C VAL A 91 -36.44 3.69 -23.79
N ALA A 92 -37.41 4.15 -24.60
CA ALA A 92 -37.12 4.77 -25.89
C ALA A 92 -36.26 6.04 -25.74
N ALA A 93 -36.61 6.91 -24.79
CA ALA A 93 -35.82 8.11 -24.50
C ALA A 93 -34.37 7.75 -24.09
N ALA A 94 -34.20 6.78 -23.19
CA ALA A 94 -32.87 6.36 -22.73
C ALA A 94 -32.04 5.72 -23.85
N PHE A 95 -32.66 4.88 -24.68
CA PHE A 95 -31.96 4.19 -25.78
C PHE A 95 -31.48 5.15 -26.88
N GLU A 96 -32.22 6.24 -27.13
CA GLU A 96 -31.78 7.31 -28.04
C GLU A 96 -30.80 8.31 -27.40
N GLY A 97 -30.44 8.13 -26.12
CA GLY A 97 -29.48 8.98 -25.41
C GLY A 97 -30.07 10.19 -24.69
N ASP A 98 -31.40 10.37 -24.70
CA ASP A 98 -32.10 11.43 -23.94
C ASP A 98 -32.37 10.97 -22.50
N LEU A 99 -31.27 10.83 -21.74
CA LEU A 99 -31.28 10.26 -20.39
C LEU A 99 -32.04 11.15 -19.39
N GLU A 100 -31.92 12.48 -19.52
CA GLU A 100 -32.64 13.43 -18.66
C GLU A 100 -34.15 13.28 -18.84
N ARG A 101 -34.63 13.21 -20.08
CA ARG A 101 -36.05 12.95 -20.34
C ARG A 101 -36.45 11.60 -19.77
N ALA A 102 -35.69 10.54 -20.05
CA ALA A 102 -35.98 9.19 -19.57
C ALA A 102 -36.18 9.11 -18.06
N ILE A 103 -35.34 9.79 -17.27
CA ILE A 103 -35.46 9.87 -15.81
C ILE A 103 -36.76 10.59 -15.43
N LYS A 104 -37.08 11.71 -16.07
CA LYS A 104 -38.28 12.51 -15.78
C LYS A 104 -39.59 11.78 -16.05
N ILE A 105 -39.64 10.94 -17.09
CA ILE A 105 -40.85 10.20 -17.48
C ILE A 105 -40.85 8.74 -17.02
N LYS A 106 -39.85 8.33 -16.25
CA LYS A 106 -39.75 6.98 -15.67
C LYS A 106 -40.98 6.72 -14.78
N PRO A 107 -41.75 5.65 -15.03
CA PRO A 107 -42.88 5.31 -14.18
C PRO A 107 -42.45 5.04 -12.73
N SER A 108 -43.16 5.64 -11.77
CA SER A 108 -42.92 5.50 -10.33
C SER A 108 -43.98 4.61 -9.67
N GLY A 109 -43.58 3.75 -8.73
CA GLY A 109 -44.51 2.90 -7.97
C GLY A 109 -45.07 1.68 -8.74
N ILE A 110 -44.57 1.41 -9.94
CA ILE A 110 -44.97 0.24 -10.74
C ILE A 110 -43.98 -0.91 -10.51
N SER A 111 -44.48 -2.04 -10.02
CA SER A 111 -43.69 -3.27 -9.91
C SER A 111 -43.69 -4.04 -11.25
N PRO A 112 -42.53 -4.47 -11.76
CA PRO A 112 -42.46 -5.22 -13.00
C PRO A 112 -43.08 -6.62 -12.83
N LYS A 113 -43.98 -6.98 -13.75
CA LYS A 113 -44.69 -8.26 -13.75
C LYS A 113 -44.09 -9.24 -14.75
N THR A 114 -43.56 -8.72 -15.86
CA THR A 114 -42.96 -9.50 -16.95
C THR A 114 -41.43 -9.41 -16.95
N GLU A 115 -40.77 -10.35 -17.63
CA GLU A 115 -39.32 -10.30 -17.85
C GLU A 115 -38.89 -9.04 -18.62
N ALA A 116 -39.68 -8.63 -19.61
CA ALA A 116 -39.45 -7.39 -20.36
C ALA A 116 -39.54 -6.14 -19.47
N GLU A 117 -40.49 -6.10 -18.53
CA GLU A 117 -40.59 -5.00 -17.56
C GLU A 117 -39.45 -5.01 -16.54
N ARG A 118 -38.98 -6.18 -16.11
CA ARG A 118 -37.79 -6.27 -15.22
C ARG A 118 -36.55 -5.76 -15.95
N PHE A 119 -36.34 -6.19 -17.20
CA PHE A 119 -35.28 -5.66 -18.04
C PHE A 119 -35.41 -4.14 -18.22
N ALA A 120 -36.62 -3.64 -18.53
CA ALA A 120 -36.86 -2.21 -18.72
C ALA A 120 -36.50 -1.40 -17.47
N GLN A 121 -36.93 -1.86 -16.30
CA GLN A 121 -36.59 -1.22 -15.03
C GLN A 121 -35.08 -1.24 -14.76
N GLY A 122 -34.42 -2.36 -15.05
CA GLY A 122 -32.96 -2.49 -14.95
C GLY A 122 -32.24 -1.54 -15.90
N PHE A 123 -32.59 -1.54 -17.18
CA PHE A 123 -32.02 -0.65 -18.19
C PHE A 123 -32.17 0.83 -17.82
N LEU A 124 -33.34 1.23 -17.33
CA LEU A 124 -33.59 2.61 -16.90
C LEU A 124 -32.78 2.98 -15.66
N SER A 125 -32.62 2.06 -14.70
CA SER A 125 -31.85 2.33 -13.49
C SER A 125 -30.34 2.37 -13.77
N TYR A 126 -29.86 1.53 -14.70
CA TYR A 126 -28.51 1.65 -15.27
C TYR A 126 -28.32 3.02 -15.96
N SER A 127 -29.24 3.38 -16.86
CA SER A 127 -29.17 4.63 -17.64
C SER A 127 -29.18 5.87 -16.75
N GLU A 128 -30.00 5.85 -15.70
CA GLU A 128 -30.08 6.91 -14.69
C GLU A 128 -28.77 7.01 -13.88
N GLY A 129 -28.22 5.87 -13.44
CA GLY A 129 -26.94 5.84 -12.76
C GLY A 129 -25.77 6.32 -13.64
N TYR A 130 -25.76 5.89 -14.90
CA TYR A 130 -24.81 6.35 -15.92
C TYR A 130 -24.89 7.87 -16.10
N TYR A 131 -26.09 8.43 -16.23
CA TYR A 131 -26.31 9.87 -16.33
C TYR A 131 -25.75 10.63 -15.12
N TYR A 132 -26.07 10.19 -13.90
CA TYR A 132 -25.54 10.83 -12.69
C TYR A 132 -24.01 10.76 -12.63
N LEU A 133 -23.42 9.64 -13.05
CA LEU A 133 -21.97 9.52 -13.08
C LEU A 133 -21.32 10.43 -14.14
N GLN A 134 -21.93 10.61 -15.32
CA GLN A 134 -21.44 11.59 -16.30
C GLN A 134 -21.42 13.02 -15.76
N GLN A 135 -22.34 13.34 -14.84
CA GLN A 135 -22.46 14.67 -14.22
C GLN A 135 -21.64 14.82 -12.94
N ASN A 136 -20.74 13.87 -12.62
CA ASN A 136 -19.97 13.83 -11.37
C ASN A 136 -20.84 13.76 -10.09
N ARG A 137 -22.08 13.27 -10.20
CA ARG A 137 -23.05 13.17 -9.09
C ARG A 137 -23.13 11.74 -8.55
N TRP A 138 -22.00 11.16 -8.19
CA TRP A 138 -21.91 9.75 -7.79
C TRP A 138 -22.84 9.36 -6.64
N LYS A 139 -23.04 10.26 -5.65
CA LYS A 139 -23.95 10.01 -4.52
C LYS A 139 -25.39 9.74 -4.97
N GLN A 140 -25.84 10.40 -6.04
CA GLN A 140 -27.16 10.16 -6.64
C GLN A 140 -27.19 8.82 -7.39
N ALA A 141 -26.07 8.41 -7.98
CA ALA A 141 -25.94 7.14 -8.70
C ALA A 141 -26.00 5.91 -7.77
N VAL A 142 -25.64 6.05 -6.49
CA VAL A 142 -25.51 4.91 -5.55
C VAL A 142 -26.80 4.08 -5.46
N SER A 143 -27.93 4.71 -5.18
CA SER A 143 -29.19 3.99 -4.93
C SER A 143 -29.69 3.27 -6.17
N VAL A 144 -29.60 3.92 -7.33
CA VAL A 144 -30.09 3.38 -8.61
C VAL A 144 -29.18 2.28 -9.17
N LEU A 145 -27.86 2.42 -9.04
CA LEU A 145 -26.92 1.41 -9.52
C LEU A 145 -26.89 0.17 -8.63
N LYS A 146 -27.14 0.30 -7.32
CA LYS A 146 -27.28 -0.85 -6.42
C LYS A 146 -28.44 -1.76 -6.83
N LEU A 147 -29.53 -1.22 -7.38
CA LEU A 147 -30.66 -2.01 -7.88
C LEU A 147 -30.28 -2.92 -9.06
N VAL A 148 -29.27 -2.54 -9.85
CA VAL A 148 -28.89 -3.23 -11.09
C VAL A 148 -27.53 -3.92 -11.01
N LYS A 149 -26.92 -3.96 -9.82
CA LYS A 149 -25.62 -4.62 -9.61
C LYS A 149 -25.56 -6.04 -10.16
N HIS A 150 -26.64 -6.81 -9.99
CA HIS A 150 -26.73 -8.20 -10.43
C HIS A 150 -26.76 -8.37 -11.96
N GLU A 151 -27.05 -7.31 -12.72
CA GLU A 151 -27.11 -7.33 -14.18
C GLU A 151 -25.73 -7.15 -14.83
N PHE A 152 -24.74 -6.57 -14.13
CA PHE A 152 -23.43 -6.28 -14.73
C PHE A 152 -22.66 -7.50 -15.25
N PRO A 153 -22.66 -8.68 -14.59
CA PRO A 153 -21.98 -9.86 -15.13
C PRO A 153 -22.54 -10.30 -16.50
N ALA A 154 -23.82 -10.06 -16.75
CA ALA A 154 -24.48 -10.39 -18.02
C ALA A 154 -24.39 -9.25 -19.06
N ASN A 155 -23.97 -8.05 -18.66
CA ASN A 155 -23.93 -6.85 -19.50
C ASN A 155 -22.54 -6.18 -19.38
N SER A 156 -21.53 -6.77 -20.03
CA SER A 156 -20.14 -6.30 -19.94
C SER A 156 -19.93 -4.87 -20.41
N GLU A 157 -20.72 -4.40 -21.39
CA GLU A 157 -20.70 -3.00 -21.83
C GLU A 157 -21.11 -2.06 -20.69
N TRP A 158 -22.20 -2.37 -19.98
CA TRP A 158 -22.66 -1.57 -18.84
C TRP A 158 -21.61 -1.53 -17.73
N PHE A 159 -21.03 -2.69 -17.41
CA PHE A 159 -19.94 -2.79 -16.45
C PHE A 159 -18.79 -1.86 -16.83
N ASN A 160 -18.28 -1.97 -18.07
CA ASN A 160 -17.13 -1.21 -18.55
C ASN A 160 -17.40 0.30 -18.57
N GLN A 161 -18.62 0.71 -18.95
CA GLN A 161 -19.00 2.11 -18.99
C GLN A 161 -19.06 2.74 -17.59
N ILE A 162 -19.67 2.04 -16.63
CA ILE A 162 -19.72 2.51 -15.23
C ILE A 162 -18.32 2.52 -14.63
N ASP A 163 -17.51 1.48 -14.85
CA ASP A 163 -16.13 1.41 -14.35
C ASP A 163 -15.28 2.58 -14.88
N ARG A 164 -15.40 2.87 -16.18
CA ARG A 164 -14.74 4.01 -16.82
C ARG A 164 -15.16 5.35 -16.22
N LEU A 165 -16.46 5.55 -15.99
CA LEU A 165 -16.97 6.80 -15.40
C LEU A 165 -16.51 6.97 -13.95
N CYS A 166 -16.53 5.90 -13.17
CA CYS A 166 -16.00 5.92 -11.81
C CYS A 166 -14.50 6.24 -11.79
N LYS A 167 -13.73 5.63 -12.70
CA LYS A 167 -12.30 5.94 -12.87
C LYS A 167 -12.05 7.41 -13.21
N ASN A 168 -12.88 8.02 -14.04
CA ASN A 168 -12.76 9.45 -14.35
C ASN A 168 -13.06 10.34 -13.13
N GLN A 169 -14.07 9.98 -12.34
CA GLN A 169 -14.46 10.74 -11.15
C GLN A 169 -13.44 10.71 -10.03
N ARG A 170 -12.64 9.65 -9.93
CA ARG A 170 -11.63 9.50 -8.86
C ARG A 170 -10.70 10.72 -8.76
N ASN A 171 -10.38 11.35 -9.88
CA ASN A 171 -9.46 12.49 -9.94
C ASN A 171 -10.11 13.83 -9.55
N ILE A 172 -11.43 13.87 -9.37
CA ILE A 172 -12.21 15.08 -9.11
C ILE A 172 -12.51 15.22 -7.61
N ILE A 173 -12.63 14.10 -6.90
CA ILE A 173 -12.93 14.08 -5.47
C ILE A 173 -11.67 14.43 -4.69
N SER A 174 -11.69 15.54 -3.94
CA SER A 174 -10.52 16.04 -3.18
C SER A 174 -10.55 15.69 -1.69
N ASN A 175 -11.72 15.42 -1.13
CA ASN A 175 -11.89 15.12 0.29
C ASN A 175 -11.64 13.62 0.56
N ILE A 176 -10.81 13.31 1.56
CA ILE A 176 -10.38 11.93 1.86
C ILE A 176 -11.55 11.04 2.33
N ASP A 177 -12.45 11.55 3.17
CA ASP A 177 -13.62 10.78 3.62
C ASP A 177 -14.61 10.52 2.48
N GLU A 178 -14.74 11.49 1.57
CA GLU A 178 -15.53 11.33 0.35
C GLU A 178 -14.87 10.34 -0.61
N GLN A 179 -13.55 10.40 -0.79
CA GLN A 179 -12.78 9.45 -1.61
C GLN A 179 -12.97 8.03 -1.11
N LEU A 180 -12.91 7.81 0.21
CA LEU A 180 -13.14 6.49 0.80
C LEU A 180 -14.57 6.01 0.59
N SER A 181 -15.57 6.87 0.83
CA SER A 181 -16.98 6.53 0.62
C SER A 181 -17.27 6.18 -0.85
N PHE A 182 -16.66 6.90 -1.78
CA PHE A 182 -16.75 6.63 -3.21
C PHE A 182 -16.04 5.32 -3.58
N ALA A 183 -14.84 5.06 -3.03
CA ALA A 183 -14.10 3.82 -3.26
C ALA A 183 -14.88 2.59 -2.79
N GLU A 184 -15.53 2.67 -1.63
CA GLU A 184 -16.39 1.61 -1.10
C GLU A 184 -17.59 1.37 -2.01
N PHE A 185 -18.27 2.43 -2.44
CA PHE A 185 -19.35 2.32 -3.42
C PHE A 185 -18.89 1.62 -4.70
N TRP A 186 -17.78 2.06 -5.29
CA TRP A 186 -17.30 1.54 -6.57
C TRP A 186 -16.87 0.07 -6.45
N TYR A 187 -16.14 -0.29 -5.40
CA TYR A 187 -15.75 -1.66 -5.10
C TYR A 187 -16.97 -2.55 -4.85
N GLU A 188 -17.92 -2.11 -4.03
CA GLU A 188 -19.16 -2.85 -3.78
C GLU A 188 -19.96 -3.05 -5.06
N LEU A 189 -19.96 -2.07 -5.97
CA LEU A 189 -20.73 -2.13 -7.20
C LEU A 189 -20.14 -3.10 -8.21
N LEU A 190 -18.83 -3.00 -8.48
CA LEU A 190 -18.21 -3.68 -9.62
C LEU A 190 -17.13 -4.68 -9.23
N ASN A 191 -16.39 -4.46 -8.14
CA ASN A 191 -15.22 -5.27 -7.77
C ASN A 191 -14.20 -5.45 -8.94
N SER A 192 -14.09 -4.44 -9.80
CA SER A 192 -13.09 -4.37 -10.86
C SER A 192 -11.68 -4.25 -10.26
N PRO A 193 -10.62 -4.61 -11.00
CA PRO A 193 -9.24 -4.40 -10.56
C PRO A 193 -8.96 -2.94 -10.14
N GLU A 194 -9.51 -1.98 -10.88
CA GLU A 194 -9.35 -0.55 -10.61
C GLU A 194 -10.06 -0.13 -9.31
N SER A 195 -11.31 -0.58 -9.11
CA SER A 195 -12.05 -0.30 -7.87
C SER A 195 -11.38 -0.92 -6.64
N ARG A 196 -10.78 -2.11 -6.78
CA ARG A 196 -10.00 -2.80 -5.74
C ARG A 196 -8.78 -1.99 -5.34
N SER A 197 -7.98 -1.60 -6.32
CA SER A 197 -6.76 -0.82 -6.09
C SER A 197 -7.08 0.52 -5.44
N TYR A 198 -8.09 1.23 -5.95
CA TYR A 198 -8.52 2.52 -5.38
C TYR A 198 -9.05 2.40 -3.93
N LEU A 199 -9.81 1.34 -3.62
CA LEU A 199 -10.23 1.09 -2.24
C LEU A 199 -9.05 0.81 -1.31
N ILE A 200 -8.09 0.01 -1.77
CA ILE A 200 -6.89 -0.32 -1.00
C ILE A 200 -6.07 0.95 -0.72
N GLU A 201 -5.82 1.77 -1.75
CA GLU A 201 -5.10 3.04 -1.62
C GLU A 201 -5.67 3.90 -0.48
N HIS A 202 -6.97 4.15 -0.49
CA HIS A 202 -7.62 5.01 0.50
C HIS A 202 -7.76 4.37 1.88
N LYS A 203 -8.01 3.06 1.97
CA LYS A 203 -8.03 2.37 3.28
C LYS A 203 -6.64 2.32 3.90
N THR A 204 -5.60 2.08 3.11
CA THR A 204 -4.21 2.10 3.60
C THR A 204 -3.79 3.49 4.04
N GLU A 205 -4.16 4.54 3.30
CA GLU A 205 -3.89 5.93 3.72
C GLU A 205 -4.61 6.29 5.03
N LYS A 206 -5.86 5.85 5.20
CA LYS A 206 -6.60 6.04 6.46
C LYS A 206 -5.92 5.34 7.63
N ILE A 207 -5.43 4.12 7.44
CA ILE A 207 -4.64 3.39 8.47
C ILE A 207 -3.38 4.18 8.82
N ARG A 208 -2.65 4.68 7.81
CA ARG A 208 -1.44 5.49 8.01
C ARG A 208 -1.72 6.75 8.81
N GLN A 209 -2.77 7.50 8.46
CA GLN A 209 -3.18 8.70 9.20
C GLN A 209 -3.56 8.37 10.64
N ASN A 210 -4.31 7.29 10.85
CA ASN A 210 -4.70 6.86 12.19
C ASN A 210 -3.48 6.50 13.05
N LEU A 211 -2.46 5.87 12.47
CA LEU A 211 -1.19 5.56 13.14
C LEU A 211 -0.41 6.84 13.48
N VAL A 212 -0.28 7.78 12.55
CA VAL A 212 0.40 9.08 12.79
C VAL A 212 -0.31 9.89 13.88
N ASN A 213 -1.65 9.91 13.86
CA ASN A 213 -2.47 10.59 14.84
C ASN A 213 -2.58 9.82 16.18
N LYS A 214 -1.89 8.68 16.31
CA LYS A 214 -1.90 7.82 17.50
C LYS A 214 -3.29 7.36 17.94
N THR A 215 -4.24 7.29 17.00
CA THR A 215 -5.59 6.75 17.23
C THR A 215 -5.60 5.23 17.23
N ILE A 216 -4.59 4.62 16.57
CA ILE A 216 -4.30 3.18 16.61
C ILE A 216 -2.82 2.98 16.87
N ASN A 217 -2.44 1.82 17.42
CA ASN A 217 -1.05 1.40 17.57
C ASN A 217 -0.57 0.53 16.39
N SER A 218 0.74 0.24 16.33
CA SER A 218 1.36 -0.58 15.28
C SER A 218 0.71 -1.96 15.11
N ALA A 219 0.36 -2.64 16.21
CA ALA A 219 -0.25 -3.97 16.15
C ALA A 219 -1.66 -3.92 15.53
N GLN A 220 -2.47 -2.93 15.90
CA GLN A 220 -3.78 -2.68 15.31
C GLN A 220 -3.67 -2.31 13.83
N ALA A 221 -2.69 -1.48 13.46
CA ALA A 221 -2.43 -1.12 12.07
C ALA A 221 -2.05 -2.35 11.23
N LEU A 222 -1.14 -3.19 11.72
CA LEU A 222 -0.75 -4.44 11.05
C LEU A 222 -1.93 -5.40 10.89
N GLN A 223 -2.80 -5.51 11.90
CA GLN A 223 -4.01 -6.34 11.80
C GLN A 223 -4.95 -5.81 10.70
N GLN A 224 -5.20 -4.50 10.65
CA GLN A 224 -6.04 -3.89 9.62
C GLN A 224 -5.44 -4.06 8.21
N LEU A 225 -4.12 -3.94 8.07
CA LEU A 225 -3.42 -4.15 6.79
C LEU A 225 -3.51 -5.61 6.34
N LYS A 226 -3.42 -6.59 7.24
CA LYS A 226 -3.64 -8.02 6.93
C LYS A 226 -5.07 -8.31 6.44
N GLU A 227 -6.06 -7.59 6.96
CA GLU A 227 -7.43 -7.67 6.45
C GLU A 227 -7.53 -7.11 5.03
N LEU A 228 -6.82 -6.01 4.71
CA LEU A 228 -6.75 -5.49 3.34
C LEU A 228 -6.03 -6.43 2.37
N GLN A 229 -5.04 -7.20 2.83
CA GLN A 229 -4.38 -8.23 2.00
C GLN A 229 -5.33 -9.33 1.53
N LYS A 230 -6.50 -9.51 2.16
CA LYS A 230 -7.53 -10.43 1.66
C LYS A 230 -8.19 -9.95 0.36
N ILE A 231 -8.13 -8.65 0.06
CA ILE A 231 -8.61 -8.07 -1.19
C ILE A 231 -7.55 -8.23 -2.27
N ASP A 232 -6.29 -7.90 -1.95
CA ASP A 232 -5.13 -8.11 -2.81
C ASP A 232 -3.87 -8.32 -1.96
N ALA A 233 -3.35 -9.55 -1.98
CA ALA A 233 -2.20 -9.95 -1.17
C ALA A 233 -0.88 -9.32 -1.63
N HIS A 234 -0.81 -8.87 -2.89
CA HIS A 234 0.42 -8.39 -3.52
C HIS A 234 0.41 -6.87 -3.78
N HIS A 235 -0.58 -6.15 -3.24
CA HIS A 235 -0.67 -4.71 -3.43
C HIS A 235 0.54 -4.00 -2.78
N SER A 236 1.32 -3.29 -3.60
CA SER A 236 2.61 -2.70 -3.20
C SER A 236 2.51 -1.74 -2.03
N ILE A 237 1.46 -0.91 -1.99
CA ILE A 237 1.24 0.08 -0.92
C ILE A 237 0.96 -0.59 0.44
N ILE A 238 0.27 -1.74 0.46
CA ILE A 238 0.05 -2.49 1.71
C ILE A 238 1.38 -3.04 2.20
N ILE A 239 2.14 -3.69 1.32
CA ILE A 239 3.44 -4.30 1.64
C ILE A 239 4.42 -3.24 2.15
N ASP A 240 4.52 -2.09 1.48
CA ASP A 240 5.38 -0.98 1.89
C ASP A 240 5.01 -0.47 3.29
N LEU A 241 3.72 -0.25 3.58
CA LEU A 241 3.32 0.23 4.90
C LEU A 241 3.56 -0.82 6.00
N ILE A 242 3.32 -2.12 5.74
CA ILE A 242 3.66 -3.19 6.67
C ILE A 242 5.16 -3.17 6.99
N ASN A 243 6.00 -3.15 5.96
CA ASN A 243 7.46 -3.15 6.12
C ASN A 243 7.95 -1.93 6.93
N ARG A 244 7.37 -0.74 6.69
CA ARG A 244 7.70 0.48 7.46
C ARG A 244 7.29 0.38 8.92
N ILE A 245 6.10 -0.15 9.20
CA ILE A 245 5.63 -0.32 10.58
C ILE A 245 6.52 -1.33 11.31
N GLU A 246 6.83 -2.46 10.68
CA GLU A 246 7.71 -3.48 11.26
C GLU A 246 9.12 -2.93 11.51
N TYR A 247 9.70 -2.22 10.54
CA TYR A 247 11.00 -1.55 10.71
C TYR A 247 10.99 -0.59 11.90
N THR A 248 10.02 0.33 11.94
CA THR A 248 9.96 1.38 12.97
C THR A 248 9.78 0.76 14.36
N THR A 249 8.92 -0.26 14.48
CA THR A 249 8.68 -0.96 15.75
C THR A 249 9.96 -1.62 16.26
N VAL A 250 10.70 -2.33 15.39
CA VAL A 250 11.95 -2.97 15.79
C VAL A 250 13.03 -1.93 16.11
N ALA A 251 13.12 -0.86 15.33
CA ALA A 251 14.08 0.21 15.54
C ALA A 251 13.87 0.93 16.89
N GLU A 252 12.62 1.22 17.25
CA GLU A 252 12.27 1.79 18.56
C GLU A 252 12.64 0.87 19.72
N GLU A 253 12.38 -0.44 19.60
CA GLU A 253 12.78 -1.42 20.61
C GLU A 253 14.31 -1.46 20.79
N ILE A 254 15.06 -1.44 19.68
CA ILE A 254 16.52 -1.41 19.69
C ILE A 254 17.05 -0.12 20.32
N ASP A 255 16.51 1.04 19.96
CA ASP A 255 16.90 2.34 20.53
C ASP A 255 16.68 2.38 22.05
N GLN A 256 15.56 1.85 22.53
CA GLN A 256 15.30 1.73 23.97
C GLN A 256 16.27 0.77 24.66
N LEU A 257 16.61 -0.37 24.06
CA LEU A 257 17.62 -1.28 24.61
C LEU A 257 18.99 -0.61 24.65
N TRP A 258 19.35 0.14 23.62
CA TRP A 258 20.62 0.84 23.50
C TRP A 258 20.77 1.93 24.57
N LYS A 259 19.75 2.79 24.74
CA LYS A 259 19.72 3.85 25.77
C LYS A 259 19.80 3.32 27.19
N ASN A 260 19.32 2.11 27.42
CA ASN A 260 19.39 1.43 28.72
C ASN A 260 20.67 0.61 28.92
N GLY A 261 21.67 0.72 28.02
CA GLY A 261 22.93 -0.01 28.10
C GLY A 261 22.81 -1.52 27.84
N LYS A 262 21.68 -2.00 27.31
CA LYS A 262 21.42 -3.42 27.03
C LYS A 262 21.86 -3.80 25.61
N PHE A 263 23.13 -3.52 25.28
CA PHE A 263 23.66 -3.64 23.91
C PHE A 263 23.52 -5.05 23.31
N GLU A 264 23.83 -6.09 24.07
CA GLU A 264 23.69 -7.50 23.61
C GLU A 264 22.24 -7.80 23.20
N GLN A 265 21.25 -7.33 23.98
CA GLN A 265 19.84 -7.53 23.67
C GLN A 265 19.44 -6.74 22.41
N ALA A 266 19.96 -5.51 22.26
CA ALA A 266 19.73 -4.67 21.09
C ALA A 266 20.25 -5.35 19.80
N VAL A 267 21.48 -5.87 19.85
CA VAL A 267 22.11 -6.59 18.74
C VAL A 267 21.36 -7.90 18.43
N SER A 268 21.03 -8.69 19.45
CA SER A 268 20.23 -9.91 19.27
C SER A 268 18.87 -9.60 18.63
N ARG A 269 18.22 -8.51 19.03
CA ARG A 269 16.95 -8.06 18.45
C ARG A 269 17.09 -7.66 16.98
N ALA A 270 18.16 -6.95 16.61
CA ALA A 270 18.47 -6.60 15.23
C ALA A 270 18.76 -7.84 14.37
N LYS A 271 19.59 -8.76 14.88
CA LYS A 271 19.98 -10.02 14.23
C LYS A 271 18.77 -10.89 13.89
N ASN A 272 17.82 -10.98 14.82
CA ASN A 272 16.59 -11.76 14.66
C ASN A 272 15.50 -11.03 13.85
N SER A 273 15.73 -9.79 13.42
CA SER A 273 14.80 -9.09 12.53
C SER A 273 14.93 -9.64 11.10
N ASN A 274 13.84 -9.56 10.33
CA ASN A 274 13.87 -9.87 8.89
C ASN A 274 14.35 -8.69 8.05
N ASN A 275 14.80 -7.59 8.67
CA ASN A 275 15.12 -6.35 7.99
C ASN A 275 16.63 -6.18 7.84
N ASN A 276 17.12 -6.35 6.60
CA ASN A 276 18.56 -6.25 6.30
C ASN A 276 19.10 -4.84 6.47
N GLU A 277 18.30 -3.82 6.16
CA GLU A 277 18.69 -2.42 6.39
C GLU A 277 18.94 -2.17 7.88
N LEU A 278 18.08 -2.69 8.74
CA LEU A 278 18.25 -2.56 10.19
C LEU A 278 19.51 -3.27 10.69
N LYS A 279 19.79 -4.49 10.21
CA LYS A 279 21.04 -5.20 10.54
C LYS A 279 22.26 -4.41 10.12
N PHE A 280 22.21 -3.81 8.94
CA PHE A 280 23.29 -2.97 8.43
C PHE A 280 23.52 -1.72 9.27
N GLN A 281 22.46 -0.98 9.59
CA GLN A 281 22.58 0.23 10.42
C GLN A 281 23.13 -0.09 11.82
N ILE A 282 22.63 -1.13 12.49
CA ILE A 282 23.14 -1.52 13.81
C ILE A 282 24.57 -2.05 13.73
N GLY A 283 24.90 -2.84 12.70
CA GLY A 283 26.27 -3.30 12.47
C GLY A 283 27.25 -2.15 12.28
N LYS A 284 26.86 -1.11 11.53
CA LYS A 284 27.65 0.10 11.34
C LYS A 284 27.86 0.87 12.66
N ILE A 285 26.81 1.02 13.47
CA ILE A 285 26.94 1.63 14.80
C ILE A 285 27.94 0.86 15.67
N CYS A 286 27.89 -0.48 15.66
CA CYS A 286 28.87 -1.28 16.39
C CYS A 286 30.32 -1.01 15.91
N LEU A 287 30.55 -0.86 14.61
CA LEU A 287 31.86 -0.53 14.06
C LEU A 287 32.32 0.88 14.45
N GLU A 288 31.42 1.87 14.41
CA GLU A 288 31.72 3.25 14.82
C GLU A 288 32.11 3.31 16.30
N VAL A 289 31.37 2.61 17.16
CA VAL A 289 31.68 2.51 18.59
C VAL A 289 33.00 1.79 18.83
N PHE A 290 33.27 0.70 18.10
CA PHE A 290 34.57 0.02 18.15
C PHE A 290 35.71 0.96 17.76
N ALA A 291 35.61 1.62 16.61
CA ALA A 291 36.66 2.48 16.07
C ALA A 291 36.95 3.66 17.01
N GLU A 292 35.91 4.31 17.52
CA GLU A 292 36.04 5.42 18.46
C GLU A 292 36.69 4.94 19.76
N GLY A 293 36.22 3.82 20.32
CA GLY A 293 36.77 3.28 21.56
C GLY A 293 38.20 2.79 21.45
N PHE A 294 38.55 2.23 20.29
CA PHE A 294 39.90 1.79 19.97
C PHE A 294 40.86 2.98 19.83
N ASN A 295 40.44 4.04 19.12
CA ASN A 295 41.29 5.22 18.95
C ASN A 295 41.44 6.03 20.24
N GLN A 296 40.38 6.16 21.03
CA GLN A 296 40.38 6.99 22.24
C GLN A 296 40.78 6.27 23.52
N HIS A 297 40.97 4.95 23.48
CA HIS A 297 41.27 4.12 24.66
C HIS A 297 40.23 4.30 25.78
N ASN A 298 38.97 4.53 25.42
CA ASN A 298 37.88 4.82 26.35
C ASN A 298 36.95 3.61 26.58
N LEU A 299 37.14 2.52 25.81
CA LEU A 299 36.44 1.25 25.98
C LEU A 299 37.36 0.20 26.61
N SER A 300 36.75 -0.73 27.35
CA SER A 300 37.48 -1.90 27.84
C SER A 300 37.80 -2.86 26.70
N PHE A 301 38.81 -3.72 26.89
CA PHE A 301 39.13 -4.78 25.92
C PHE A 301 37.92 -5.71 25.66
N GLU A 302 37.10 -5.96 26.69
CA GLU A 302 35.89 -6.77 26.55
C GLU A 302 34.83 -6.06 25.69
N ASP A 303 34.65 -4.75 25.87
CA ASP A 303 33.72 -3.96 25.06
C ASP A 303 34.18 -3.88 23.61
N LEU A 304 35.47 -3.64 23.36
CA LEU A 304 36.04 -3.67 22.00
C LEU A 304 35.78 -5.00 21.31
N TYR A 305 36.00 -6.11 22.02
CA TYR A 305 35.68 -7.43 21.50
C TYR A 305 34.18 -7.62 21.23
N ASN A 306 33.32 -7.18 22.15
CA ASN A 306 31.88 -7.33 22.00
C ASN A 306 31.37 -6.54 20.77
N PHE A 307 31.80 -5.28 20.60
CA PHE A 307 31.38 -4.47 19.45
C PHE A 307 31.92 -5.01 18.12
N SER A 308 33.17 -5.52 18.06
CA SER A 308 33.68 -6.13 16.84
C SER A 308 32.96 -7.45 16.50
N ARG A 309 32.65 -8.27 17.51
CA ARG A 309 31.85 -9.50 17.34
C ARG A 309 30.44 -9.19 16.86
N TRP A 310 29.75 -8.25 17.50
CA TRP A 310 28.39 -7.87 17.14
C TRP A 310 28.31 -7.31 15.72
N ALA A 311 29.27 -6.49 15.29
CA ALA A 311 29.36 -6.04 13.91
C ALA A 311 29.48 -7.23 12.93
N TYR A 312 30.36 -8.19 13.21
CA TYR A 312 30.52 -9.39 12.39
C TYR A 312 29.29 -10.30 12.36
N GLU A 313 28.59 -10.44 13.48
CA GLU A 313 27.35 -11.24 13.53
C GLU A 313 26.21 -10.63 12.71
N LEU A 314 26.15 -9.30 12.63
CA LEU A 314 25.14 -8.58 11.84
C LEU A 314 25.51 -8.48 10.37
N LEU A 315 26.81 -8.41 10.06
CA LEU A 315 27.35 -8.19 8.72
C LEU A 315 28.46 -9.20 8.37
N PRO A 316 28.15 -10.52 8.33
CA PRO A 316 29.16 -11.56 8.13
C PRO A 316 29.75 -11.60 6.71
N GLN A 317 29.12 -10.93 5.75
CA GLN A 317 29.53 -10.96 4.34
C GLN A 317 30.55 -9.87 3.99
N GLU A 318 30.72 -8.86 4.85
CA GLU A 318 31.66 -7.76 4.61
C GLU A 318 33.08 -8.18 5.02
N SER A 319 34.00 -8.22 4.06
CA SER A 319 35.38 -8.69 4.28
C SER A 319 36.11 -7.90 5.36
N ASP A 320 35.90 -6.58 5.38
CA ASP A 320 36.63 -5.66 6.23
C ASP A 320 36.21 -5.83 7.70
N ILE A 321 34.97 -6.26 7.94
CA ILE A 321 34.44 -6.53 9.28
C ILE A 321 35.07 -7.80 9.86
N LYS A 322 35.43 -8.78 9.02
CA LYS A 322 36.11 -9.99 9.47
C LYS A 322 37.48 -9.67 10.08
N GLU A 323 38.23 -8.76 9.48
CA GLU A 323 39.52 -8.31 10.02
C GLU A 323 39.34 -7.61 11.36
N ILE A 324 38.35 -6.70 11.45
CA ILE A 324 38.00 -6.00 12.71
C ILE A 324 37.61 -6.98 13.83
N TYR A 325 36.81 -7.99 13.50
CA TYR A 325 36.47 -9.06 14.44
C TYR A 325 37.70 -9.82 14.94
N GLN A 326 38.61 -10.20 14.04
CA GLN A 326 39.85 -10.89 14.39
C GLN A 326 40.77 -10.03 15.26
N MET A 327 40.86 -8.73 14.99
CA MET A 327 41.57 -7.79 15.87
C MET A 327 40.96 -7.75 17.28
N GLY A 328 39.63 -7.66 17.38
CA GLY A 328 38.94 -7.69 18.67
C GLY A 328 39.13 -9.01 19.43
N GLN A 329 39.17 -10.15 18.72
CA GLN A 329 39.48 -11.45 19.31
C GLN A 329 40.88 -11.46 19.93
N GLU A 330 41.88 -10.95 19.21
CA GLU A 330 43.26 -10.88 19.71
C GLU A 330 43.38 -9.98 20.94
N LEU A 331 42.72 -8.82 20.93
CA LEU A 331 42.63 -7.92 22.09
C LEU A 331 42.03 -8.62 23.31
N ASN A 332 40.97 -9.41 23.13
CA ASN A 332 40.33 -10.14 24.22
C ASN A 332 41.24 -11.24 24.80
N GLU A 333 41.94 -11.99 23.95
CA GLU A 333 42.87 -13.03 24.41
C GLU A 333 44.06 -12.42 25.17
N ILE A 334 44.60 -11.30 24.71
CA ILE A 334 45.60 -10.50 25.43
C ILE A 334 45.05 -10.07 26.80
N HIS A 335 43.82 -9.56 26.83
CA HIS A 335 43.19 -9.11 28.07
C HIS A 335 42.98 -10.25 29.08
N LYS A 336 42.59 -11.45 28.61
CA LYS A 336 42.46 -12.64 29.47
C LYS A 336 43.79 -13.05 30.11
N LEU A 337 44.91 -12.88 29.41
CA LEU A 337 46.25 -13.12 29.97
C LEU A 337 46.59 -12.08 31.03
N MET A 338 46.34 -10.79 30.76
CA MET A 338 46.55 -9.71 31.73
C MET A 338 45.70 -9.88 33.00
N LYS A 339 44.44 -10.31 32.87
CA LYS A 339 43.57 -10.62 34.02
C LYS A 339 44.07 -11.75 34.92
N LYS A 340 45.00 -12.59 34.43
CA LYS A 340 45.66 -13.66 35.17
C LYS A 340 47.07 -13.28 35.64
N ASP A 341 47.42 -11.98 35.54
CA ASP A 341 48.75 -11.43 35.83
C ASP A 341 49.88 -11.99 34.93
N LEU A 342 49.54 -12.56 33.77
CA LEU A 342 50.49 -13.10 32.79
C LEU A 342 50.89 -12.04 31.74
N TYR A 343 51.40 -10.90 32.19
CA TYR A 343 51.71 -9.75 31.32
C TYR A 343 52.80 -10.05 30.28
N GLU A 344 53.82 -10.85 30.62
CA GLU A 344 54.87 -11.27 29.67
C GLU A 344 54.29 -12.09 28.51
N ASP A 345 53.34 -12.99 28.80
CA ASP A 345 52.67 -13.79 27.78
C ASP A 345 51.72 -12.93 26.92
N ALA A 346 51.06 -11.94 27.53
CA ALA A 346 50.26 -10.95 26.81
C ALA A 346 51.12 -10.15 25.80
N VAL A 347 52.29 -9.69 26.22
CA VAL A 347 53.26 -8.99 25.36
C VAL A 347 53.78 -9.91 24.27
N ARG A 348 54.13 -11.17 24.60
CA ARG A 348 54.58 -12.17 23.61
C ARG A 348 53.52 -12.42 22.56
N ARG A 349 52.24 -12.58 22.96
CA ARG A 349 51.12 -12.76 22.04
C ARG A 349 50.94 -11.56 21.12
N ALA A 350 50.93 -10.35 21.68
CA ALA A 350 50.80 -9.12 20.89
C ALA A 350 51.95 -8.91 19.91
N LYS A 351 53.19 -9.31 20.26
CA LYS A 351 54.34 -9.31 19.33
C LYS A 351 54.18 -10.26 18.16
N SER A 352 53.61 -11.45 18.41
CA SER A 352 53.35 -12.45 17.38
C SER A 352 52.07 -12.20 16.58
N CYS A 353 51.27 -11.22 16.98
CA CYS A 353 50.04 -10.86 16.30
C CYS A 353 50.34 -10.23 14.94
N GLN A 354 49.63 -10.65 13.89
CA GLN A 354 49.78 -10.10 12.55
C GLN A 354 49.19 -8.69 12.39
N TYR A 355 48.38 -8.25 13.36
CA TYR A 355 47.70 -6.95 13.32
C TYR A 355 48.51 -5.89 14.06
N ASP A 356 49.23 -5.07 13.30
CA ASP A 356 49.96 -3.92 13.81
C ASP A 356 49.13 -3.01 14.74
N PRO A 357 47.84 -2.73 14.46
CA PRO A 357 47.01 -1.95 15.37
C PRO A 357 46.89 -2.56 16.77
N VAL A 358 46.75 -3.89 16.89
CA VAL A 358 46.63 -4.58 18.19
C VAL A 358 47.88 -4.38 19.03
N ARG A 359 49.05 -4.53 18.41
CA ARG A 359 50.35 -4.32 19.05
C ARG A 359 50.51 -2.88 19.54
N ARG A 360 50.14 -1.91 18.69
CA ARG A 360 50.18 -0.48 19.01
C ARG A 360 49.24 -0.12 20.15
N TYR A 361 47.99 -0.59 20.09
CA TYR A 361 46.98 -0.36 21.12
C TYR A 361 47.44 -0.85 22.49
N LEU A 362 48.03 -2.05 22.57
CA LEU A 362 48.55 -2.56 23.84
C LEU A 362 49.73 -1.72 24.36
N ALA A 363 50.62 -1.26 23.48
CA ALA A 363 51.72 -0.39 23.87
C ALA A 363 51.21 0.96 24.41
N GLU A 364 50.26 1.59 23.71
CA GLU A 364 49.59 2.83 24.12
C GLU A 364 48.87 2.63 25.47
N HIS A 365 48.19 1.51 25.67
CA HIS A 365 47.56 1.16 26.94
C HIS A 365 48.55 1.12 28.12
N PHE A 366 49.72 0.50 27.94
CA PHE A 366 50.77 0.49 28.97
C PHE A 366 51.34 1.88 29.25
N ILE A 367 51.55 2.70 28.22
CA ILE A 367 52.01 4.09 28.37
C ILE A 367 50.97 4.93 29.13
N ILE A 368 49.69 4.82 28.79
CA ILE A 368 48.61 5.52 29.49
C ILE A 368 48.53 5.11 30.96
N ALA A 369 48.60 3.80 31.25
CA ALA A 369 48.60 3.29 32.62
C ALA A 369 49.81 3.79 33.43
N LEU A 370 51.00 3.79 32.81
CA LEU A 370 52.21 4.32 33.39
C LEU A 370 52.08 5.81 33.71
N MET A 371 51.63 6.63 32.76
CA MET A 371 51.50 8.07 32.93
C MET A 371 50.54 8.41 34.07
N LYS A 372 49.35 7.80 34.06
CA LYS A 372 48.35 7.99 35.12
C LYS A 372 48.88 7.61 36.51
N GLY A 373 49.62 6.50 36.60
CA GLY A 373 50.17 6.04 37.87
C GLY A 373 51.38 6.83 38.36
N ALA A 374 52.17 7.40 37.44
CA ALA A 374 53.25 8.32 37.77
C ALA A 374 52.70 9.67 38.28
N GLU A 375 51.65 10.20 37.62
CA GLU A 375 50.96 11.42 38.03
C GLU A 375 50.29 11.27 39.40
N SER A 376 49.63 10.14 39.66
CA SER A 376 48.96 9.89 40.94
C SER A 376 49.92 9.52 42.08
N ARG A 377 51.20 9.23 41.78
CA ARG A 377 52.21 8.68 42.72
C ARG A 377 51.80 7.37 43.39
N GLN A 378 50.88 6.63 42.79
CA GLN A 378 50.35 5.38 43.35
C GLN A 378 51.08 4.13 42.85
N LEU A 379 51.83 4.22 41.74
CA LEU A 379 52.55 3.08 41.18
C LEU A 379 53.99 3.00 41.72
N PRO A 380 54.44 1.80 42.17
CA PRO A 380 55.85 1.56 42.48
C PRO A 380 56.73 1.79 41.25
N HIS A 381 57.96 2.29 41.48
CA HIS A 381 58.92 2.55 40.40
C HIS A 381 59.22 1.30 39.55
N GLU A 382 59.25 0.11 40.15
CA GLU A 382 59.44 -1.16 39.44
C GLU A 382 58.33 -1.42 38.42
N LEU A 383 57.07 -1.14 38.79
CA LEU A 383 55.92 -1.33 37.90
C LEU A 383 55.93 -0.31 36.76
N ILE A 384 56.34 0.93 37.05
CA ILE A 384 56.56 1.98 36.03
C ILE A 384 57.62 1.51 35.01
N MET A 385 58.76 1.02 35.49
CA MET A 385 59.82 0.50 34.63
C MET A 385 59.35 -0.71 33.80
N GLN A 386 58.55 -1.59 34.40
CA GLN A 386 58.04 -2.77 33.72
C GLN A 386 57.04 -2.41 32.61
N LEU A 387 56.07 -1.53 32.87
CA LEU A 387 55.12 -1.04 31.87
C LEU A 387 55.82 -0.35 30.69
N ALA A 388 56.83 0.48 30.98
CA ALA A 388 57.62 1.13 29.94
C ALA A 388 58.42 0.12 29.10
N ARG A 389 59.01 -0.91 29.72
CA ARG A 389 59.69 -2.00 29.00
C ARG A 389 58.72 -2.77 28.11
N PHE A 390 57.50 -3.06 28.57
CA PHE A 390 56.48 -3.71 27.76
C PHE A 390 56.05 -2.86 26.56
N ALA A 391 55.82 -1.57 26.76
CA ALA A 391 55.53 -0.65 25.66
C ALA A 391 56.68 -0.57 24.64
N TYR A 392 57.93 -0.46 25.11
CA TYR A 392 59.12 -0.46 24.26
C TYR A 392 59.25 -1.75 23.45
N GLN A 393 59.01 -2.89 24.09
CA GLN A 393 59.05 -4.20 23.46
C GLN A 393 58.03 -4.34 22.31
N LEU A 394 56.88 -3.68 22.40
CA LEU A 394 55.84 -3.72 21.40
C LEU A 394 56.07 -2.69 20.28
N CYS A 395 56.49 -1.48 20.64
CA CYS A 395 56.64 -0.35 19.73
C CYS A 395 57.94 0.45 20.01
N PRO A 396 59.14 -0.12 19.74
CA PRO A 396 60.42 0.49 20.12
C PRO A 396 60.73 1.79 19.36
N HIS A 397 60.11 1.97 18.19
CA HIS A 397 60.40 3.10 17.31
C HIS A 397 59.29 4.16 17.26
N GLU A 398 58.20 3.99 18.02
CA GLU A 398 57.07 4.93 18.04
C GLU A 398 57.54 6.30 18.57
N PRO A 399 57.56 7.35 17.72
CA PRO A 399 58.10 8.65 18.09
C PRO A 399 57.46 9.26 19.35
N ALA A 400 56.15 9.02 19.54
CA ALA A 400 55.42 9.51 20.70
C ALA A 400 55.95 8.95 22.03
N PHE A 401 56.54 7.75 22.04
CA PHE A 401 57.02 7.10 23.27
C PHE A 401 58.49 7.40 23.60
N LYS A 402 59.28 7.84 22.62
CA LYS A 402 60.72 8.09 22.78
C LYS A 402 61.08 9.00 23.97
N PRO A 403 60.35 10.11 24.24
CA PRO A 403 60.65 10.95 25.40
C PRO A 403 60.50 10.19 26.73
N ILE A 404 59.47 9.35 26.84
CA ILE A 404 59.18 8.54 28.04
C ILE A 404 60.29 7.52 28.26
N PHE A 405 60.68 6.79 27.21
CA PHE A 405 61.76 5.80 27.30
C PHE A 405 63.10 6.45 27.68
N SER A 406 63.39 7.62 27.12
CA SER A 406 64.62 8.37 27.40
C SER A 406 64.67 8.86 28.86
N GLN A 407 63.55 9.38 29.40
CA GLN A 407 63.46 9.81 30.79
C GLN A 407 63.63 8.66 31.78
N LEU A 408 63.17 7.46 31.43
CA LEU A 408 63.30 6.26 32.25
C LEU A 408 64.62 5.50 32.04
N GLY A 409 65.53 6.03 31.20
CA GLY A 409 66.82 5.39 30.92
C GLY A 409 66.71 4.05 30.19
N ILE A 410 65.59 3.80 29.49
CA ILE A 410 65.36 2.59 28.72
C ILE A 410 66.03 2.77 27.35
N ILE A 411 67.28 2.33 27.26
CA ILE A 411 68.07 2.29 26.03
C ILE A 411 68.50 0.84 25.82
N TYR A 412 67.82 0.14 24.91
CA TYR A 412 68.24 -1.18 24.46
C TYR A 412 68.60 -1.07 22.97
N TYR A 413 69.86 -1.40 22.66
CA TYR A 413 70.45 -1.43 21.31
C TYR A 413 69.69 -2.33 20.35
#